data_AF-A0A947RZ59-F1
#
_entry.id   AF-A0A947RZ59-F1
#
_cell.length_a   1.000
_cell.length_b   1.000
_cell.length_c   1.000
_cell.angle_alpha   90.00
_cell.angle_beta   90.00
_cell.angle_gamma   90.00
#
_symmetry.space_group_name_H-M   'P 1'
#
loop_
_entity.id
_entity.type
_entity.pdbx_description
1 polymer ?
#
loop_
_entity_poly.entity_id
_entity_poly.type
_entity_poly.pdbx_seq_one_letter_code
_entity_poly.pdbx_strand_id
1 'polypeptide(L)'
;PKSCLEIMKNLDLVDFERGVKVSGFRGYFLKNEAAQLSMALWQFGIEEWVKRGFQPFLVPALARERNLFGTGHLPHGQEDIYKTQDDLYLSATAEIPFTGFFADEVLKEEDLPKKYVGFSPCYRREAGSHGKDTKGFYRVHEFFKVEQFILCKADHQESVKWHEEITQNSESLLQKLGLPYRMVVNCGGDIGRAHVKTYDIEVWVPSEKRYRESHSSSYYHDFQARRLNIRYKDEEGKIRFAHTLNNTVIATPRILISLLENNQQKDGSVRIPEVLQKYLNKDIIV
;
A
#
# COMPACT_ATOMS: atom_id res chain seq x y z
N PRO A 1 23.47 -6.59 -13.35
CA PRO A 1 22.20 -5.88 -13.67
C PRO A 1 22.40 -4.41 -13.29
N LYS A 2 21.92 -3.48 -14.12
CA LYS A 2 21.90 -2.05 -13.78
C LYS A 2 20.91 -1.82 -12.64
N SER A 3 21.18 -0.80 -11.82
CA SER A 3 20.24 -0.36 -10.79
C SER A 3 19.01 0.30 -11.41
N CYS A 4 17.88 0.31 -10.70
CA CYS A 4 16.67 1.01 -11.13
C CYS A 4 16.95 2.48 -11.47
N LEU A 5 17.82 3.15 -10.70
CA LEU A 5 18.18 4.55 -10.95
C LEU A 5 18.95 4.73 -12.25
N GLU A 6 19.87 3.83 -12.57
CA GLU A 6 20.57 3.86 -13.86
C GLU A 6 19.63 3.58 -15.03
N ILE A 7 18.74 2.59 -14.88
CA ILE A 7 17.74 2.26 -15.91
C ILE A 7 16.86 3.47 -16.19
N MET A 8 16.26 4.05 -15.14
CA MET A 8 15.34 5.17 -15.28
C MET A 8 16.00 6.44 -15.80
N LYS A 9 17.29 6.67 -15.51
CA LYS A 9 18.03 7.80 -16.10
C LYS A 9 18.31 7.59 -17.58
N ASN A 10 18.74 6.38 -17.96
CA ASN A 10 19.07 6.08 -19.36
C ASN A 10 17.84 6.14 -20.27
N LEU A 11 16.66 5.78 -19.74
CA LEU A 11 15.39 5.77 -20.45
C LEU A 11 14.55 7.05 -20.23
N ASP A 12 15.13 8.11 -19.64
CA ASP A 12 14.47 9.38 -19.31
C ASP A 12 13.15 9.24 -18.50
N LEU A 13 13.06 8.25 -17.62
CA LEU A 13 11.86 7.90 -16.85
C LEU A 13 11.72 8.66 -15.52
N VAL A 14 12.77 9.36 -15.09
CA VAL A 14 12.79 10.10 -13.82
C VAL A 14 13.55 11.41 -13.90
N ASP A 15 13.09 12.41 -13.16
CA ASP A 15 13.86 13.60 -12.86
C ASP A 15 13.90 13.89 -11.34
N PHE A 16 15.01 13.50 -10.70
CA PHE A 16 15.25 13.81 -9.28
C PHE A 16 15.76 15.23 -9.06
N GLU A 17 16.50 15.80 -10.01
CA GLU A 17 17.08 17.13 -9.84
C GLU A 17 15.97 18.18 -9.83
N ARG A 18 15.07 18.12 -10.81
CA ARG A 18 13.88 18.98 -10.84
C ARG A 18 12.92 18.63 -9.71
N GLY A 19 12.83 17.35 -9.33
CA GLY A 19 12.06 16.92 -8.16
C GLY A 19 12.54 17.59 -6.87
N VAL A 20 13.84 17.58 -6.61
CA VAL A 20 14.45 18.24 -5.44
C VAL A 20 14.32 19.76 -5.52
N LYS A 21 14.48 20.33 -6.71
CA LYS A 21 14.27 21.77 -6.92
C LYS A 21 12.85 22.22 -6.58
N VAL A 22 11.84 21.38 -6.81
CA VAL A 22 10.42 21.72 -6.58
C VAL A 22 9.97 21.35 -5.16
N SER A 23 10.24 20.13 -4.72
CA SER A 23 9.65 19.56 -3.49
C SER A 23 10.67 19.37 -2.35
N GLY A 24 11.94 19.73 -2.57
CA GLY A 24 13.02 19.52 -1.60
C GLY A 24 13.52 18.08 -1.55
N PHE A 25 14.20 17.73 -0.45
CA PHE A 25 14.75 16.39 -0.26
C PHE A 25 13.69 15.30 -0.50
N ARG A 26 14.07 14.23 -1.22
CA ARG A 26 13.18 13.13 -1.67
C ARG A 26 12.07 13.52 -2.65
N GLY A 27 12.13 14.72 -3.23
CA GLY A 27 11.31 15.09 -4.38
C GLY A 27 11.73 14.35 -5.65
N TYR A 28 10.75 14.00 -6.49
CA TYR A 28 10.96 13.33 -7.78
C TYR A 28 9.86 13.69 -8.77
N PHE A 29 10.18 13.60 -10.07
CA PHE A 29 9.17 13.46 -11.12
C PHE A 29 9.34 12.10 -11.78
N LEU A 30 8.25 11.34 -11.92
CA LEU A 30 8.18 10.25 -12.90
C LEU A 30 7.76 10.82 -14.25
N LYS A 31 8.37 10.33 -15.32
CA LYS A 31 8.15 10.80 -16.68
C LYS A 31 7.90 9.62 -17.63
N ASN A 32 7.38 9.95 -18.81
CA ASN A 32 7.22 9.03 -19.94
C ASN A 32 6.58 7.70 -19.51
N GLU A 33 7.17 6.57 -19.90
CA GLU A 33 6.65 5.24 -19.62
C GLU A 33 6.57 4.93 -18.12
N ALA A 34 7.38 5.53 -17.24
CA ALA A 34 7.27 5.25 -15.80
C ALA A 34 6.03 5.90 -15.17
N ALA A 35 5.61 7.06 -15.67
CA ALA A 35 4.35 7.67 -15.27
C ALA A 35 3.16 6.82 -15.74
N GLN A 36 3.16 6.38 -17.00
CA GLN A 36 2.12 5.51 -17.56
C GLN A 36 2.09 4.14 -16.87
N LEU A 37 3.24 3.55 -16.61
CA LEU A 37 3.40 2.27 -15.93
C LEU A 37 2.85 2.31 -14.50
N SER A 38 3.03 3.44 -13.79
CA SER A 38 2.45 3.61 -12.45
C SER A 38 0.93 3.59 -12.51
N MET A 39 0.32 4.30 -13.46
CA MET A 39 -1.13 4.28 -13.67
C MET A 39 -1.63 2.88 -14.07
N ALA A 40 -0.92 2.20 -14.98
CA ALA A 40 -1.23 0.84 -15.40
C ALA A 40 -1.21 -0.16 -14.23
N LEU A 41 -0.21 -0.06 -13.34
CA LEU A 41 -0.12 -0.89 -12.14
C LEU A 41 -1.31 -0.67 -11.20
N TRP A 42 -1.70 0.58 -10.95
CA TRP A 42 -2.85 0.88 -10.09
C TRP A 42 -4.15 0.36 -10.71
N GLN A 43 -4.35 0.59 -12.00
CA GLN A 43 -5.53 0.11 -12.71
C GLN A 43 -5.61 -1.41 -12.73
N PHE A 44 -4.49 -2.08 -13.00
CA PHE A 44 -4.40 -3.53 -12.95
C PHE A 44 -4.70 -4.08 -11.56
N GLY A 45 -4.12 -3.49 -10.51
CA GLY A 45 -4.42 -3.85 -9.13
C GLY A 45 -5.91 -3.68 -8.80
N ILE A 46 -6.53 -2.57 -9.17
CA ILE A 46 -7.97 -2.37 -8.91
C ILE A 46 -8.82 -3.38 -9.69
N GLU A 47 -8.53 -3.60 -10.98
CA GLU A 47 -9.26 -4.57 -11.82
C GLU A 47 -9.26 -5.98 -11.21
N GLU A 48 -8.09 -6.42 -10.73
CA GLU A 48 -7.94 -7.75 -10.12
C GLU A 48 -8.72 -7.90 -8.81
N TRP A 49 -8.87 -6.83 -8.04
CA TRP A 49 -9.64 -6.85 -6.79
C TRP A 49 -11.15 -6.76 -7.05
N VAL A 50 -11.57 -5.98 -8.05
CA VAL A 50 -12.98 -5.93 -8.47
C VAL A 50 -13.48 -7.32 -8.92
N LYS A 51 -12.66 -8.07 -9.66
CA LYS A 51 -12.97 -9.47 -10.02
C LYS A 51 -13.16 -10.39 -8.80
N ARG A 52 -12.55 -10.06 -7.66
CA ARG A 52 -12.68 -10.78 -6.37
C ARG A 52 -13.81 -10.24 -5.49
N GLY A 53 -14.66 -9.36 -6.04
CA GLY A 53 -15.80 -8.78 -5.34
C GLY A 53 -15.43 -7.70 -4.33
N PHE A 54 -14.29 -7.03 -4.51
CA PHE A 54 -13.98 -5.81 -3.76
C PHE A 54 -14.61 -4.59 -4.46
N GLN A 55 -15.18 -3.68 -3.68
CA GLN A 55 -15.71 -2.43 -4.19
C GLN A 55 -14.57 -1.41 -4.37
N PRO A 56 -14.44 -0.75 -5.53
CA PRO A 56 -13.38 0.21 -5.78
C PRO A 56 -13.69 1.60 -5.23
N PHE A 57 -12.66 2.28 -4.71
CA PHE A 57 -12.74 3.64 -4.18
C PHE A 57 -11.57 4.51 -4.65
N LEU A 58 -11.85 5.81 -4.78
CA LEU A 58 -10.84 6.85 -4.68
C LEU A 58 -10.92 7.43 -3.27
N VAL A 59 -9.83 7.35 -2.53
CA VAL A 59 -9.83 7.58 -1.09
C VAL A 59 -9.12 8.90 -0.76
N PRO A 60 -9.70 9.78 0.06
CA PRO A 60 -9.09 11.06 0.39
C PRO A 60 -7.81 10.86 1.19
N ALA A 61 -6.74 11.59 0.85
CA ALA A 61 -5.52 11.59 1.64
C ALA A 61 -5.64 12.44 2.91
N LEU A 62 -6.56 13.41 2.96
CA LEU A 62 -6.81 14.23 4.14
C LEU A 62 -7.74 13.52 5.13
N ALA A 63 -7.33 13.45 6.39
CA ALA A 63 -8.10 12.86 7.47
C ALA A 63 -8.12 13.76 8.71
N ARG A 64 -9.23 13.69 9.47
CA ARG A 64 -9.32 14.31 10.80
C ARG A 64 -8.50 13.52 11.80
N GLU A 65 -7.98 14.20 12.81
CA GLU A 65 -7.16 13.64 13.89
C GLU A 65 -7.73 12.34 14.49
N ARG A 66 -9.04 12.33 14.76
CA ARG A 66 -9.75 11.18 15.35
C ARG A 66 -9.51 9.87 14.59
N ASN A 67 -9.38 9.92 13.26
CA ASN A 67 -9.19 8.73 12.42
C ASN A 67 -7.76 8.17 12.56
N LEU A 68 -6.78 9.03 12.80
CA LEU A 68 -5.40 8.62 13.05
C LEU A 68 -5.26 8.01 14.45
N PHE A 69 -5.92 8.57 15.46
CA PHE A 69 -6.01 7.93 16.78
C PHE A 69 -6.76 6.59 16.72
N GLY A 70 -7.82 6.56 15.91
CA GLY A 70 -8.66 5.40 15.64
C GLY A 70 -7.89 4.21 15.09
N THR A 71 -6.98 4.46 14.16
CA THR A 71 -6.15 3.41 13.52
C THR A 71 -4.85 3.13 14.26
N GLY A 72 -4.51 3.91 15.28
CA GLY A 72 -3.29 3.73 16.08
C GLY A 72 -2.06 4.48 15.55
N HIS A 73 -2.22 5.27 14.49
CA HIS A 73 -1.21 6.19 13.94
C HIS A 73 -0.99 7.43 14.83
N LEU A 74 -1.89 7.70 15.77
CA LEU A 74 -1.68 8.65 16.85
C LEU A 74 -2.02 7.99 18.21
N PRO A 75 -1.37 8.40 19.31
CA PRO A 75 -0.36 9.46 19.39
C PRO A 75 1.05 9.01 18.93
N HIS A 76 1.25 7.72 18.69
CA HIS A 76 2.55 7.16 18.31
C HIS A 76 2.83 7.37 16.82
N GLY A 77 4.00 7.88 16.45
CA GLY A 77 4.32 8.17 15.05
C GLY A 77 3.93 9.58 14.59
N GLN A 78 3.52 10.46 15.52
CA GLN A 78 3.23 11.87 15.26
C GLN A 78 4.37 12.58 14.50
N GLU A 79 5.63 12.24 14.79
CA GLU A 79 6.80 12.80 14.11
C GLU A 79 6.82 12.47 12.61
N ASP A 80 6.21 11.35 12.22
CA ASP A 80 6.20 10.86 10.85
C ASP A 80 5.01 11.35 10.01
N ILE A 81 4.09 12.10 10.62
CA ILE A 81 2.82 12.52 9.99
C ILE A 81 2.87 14.01 9.65
N TYR A 82 2.43 14.36 8.44
CA TYR A 82 2.21 15.76 8.07
C TYR A 82 0.87 16.26 8.61
N LYS A 83 0.92 17.41 9.30
CA LYS A 83 -0.25 18.16 9.76
C LYS A 83 -0.39 19.44 8.94
N THR A 84 -1.62 19.74 8.50
CA THR A 84 -1.98 20.97 7.80
C THR A 84 -2.31 22.08 8.81
N GLN A 85 -2.37 23.33 8.33
CA GLN A 85 -2.80 24.48 9.14
C GLN A 85 -4.29 24.39 9.57
N ASP A 86 -5.10 23.55 8.92
CA ASP A 86 -6.54 23.43 9.16
C ASP A 86 -6.89 22.25 10.09
N ASP A 87 -5.92 21.81 10.91
CA ASP A 87 -6.04 20.66 11.82
C ASP A 87 -6.47 19.34 11.13
N LEU A 88 -6.20 19.24 9.83
CA LEU A 88 -6.24 17.99 9.07
C LEU A 88 -4.84 17.39 8.95
N TYR A 89 -4.80 16.08 8.73
CA TYR A 89 -3.57 15.31 8.61
C TYR A 89 -3.54 14.63 7.24
N LEU A 90 -2.35 14.56 6.63
CA LEU A 90 -2.13 13.79 5.42
C LEU A 90 -1.87 12.33 5.79
N SER A 91 -2.67 11.44 5.23
CA SER A 91 -2.69 10.01 5.55
C SER A 91 -1.50 9.30 4.90
N ALA A 92 -0.86 8.40 5.66
CA ALA A 92 0.23 7.55 5.17
C ALA A 92 -0.26 6.27 4.44
N THR A 93 -1.58 6.07 4.41
CA THR A 93 -2.26 4.90 3.86
C THR A 93 -3.76 5.16 3.72
N ALA A 94 -4.43 4.54 2.74
CA ALA A 94 -5.89 4.56 2.60
C ALA A 94 -6.63 3.82 3.74
N GLU A 95 -5.92 3.00 4.52
CA GLU A 95 -6.45 2.35 5.73
C GLU A 95 -7.06 3.37 6.72
N ILE A 96 -6.38 4.49 6.98
CA ILE A 96 -6.85 5.53 7.91
C ILE A 96 -8.26 6.05 7.55
N PRO A 97 -8.48 6.57 6.33
CA PRO A 97 -9.80 7.01 5.90
C PRO A 97 -10.79 5.86 5.71
N PHE A 98 -10.38 4.66 5.27
CA PHE A 98 -11.29 3.52 5.19
C PHE A 98 -11.85 3.09 6.55
N THR A 99 -11.01 3.00 7.57
CA THR A 99 -11.50 2.67 8.91
C THR A 99 -12.39 3.79 9.44
N GLY A 100 -11.99 5.06 9.21
CA GLY A 100 -12.80 6.23 9.58
C GLY A 100 -14.13 6.36 8.84
N PHE A 101 -14.29 5.73 7.67
CA PHE A 101 -15.53 5.71 6.88
C PHE A 101 -16.70 5.09 7.66
N PHE A 102 -16.42 4.11 8.52
CA PHE A 102 -17.42 3.40 9.32
C PHE A 102 -17.53 3.93 10.76
N ALA A 103 -16.87 5.04 11.08
CA ALA A 103 -16.81 5.56 12.44
C ALA A 103 -18.22 5.84 12.98
N ASP A 104 -18.47 5.42 14.22
CA ASP A 104 -19.74 5.56 14.94
C ASP A 104 -20.93 4.76 14.36
N GLU A 105 -20.72 3.93 13.34
CA GLU A 105 -21.79 3.13 12.73
C GLU A 105 -22.12 1.85 13.50
N VAL A 106 -23.37 1.42 13.40
CA VAL A 106 -23.84 0.09 13.78
C VAL A 106 -24.33 -0.62 12.52
N LEU A 107 -23.48 -1.48 11.97
CA LEU A 107 -23.74 -2.25 10.76
C LEU A 107 -24.69 -3.43 11.04
N LYS A 108 -25.25 -3.99 9.97
CA LYS A 108 -25.94 -5.27 10.03
C LYS A 108 -24.94 -6.40 9.80
N GLU A 109 -25.17 -7.57 10.40
CA GLU A 109 -24.30 -8.73 10.18
C GLU A 109 -24.36 -9.23 8.72
N GLU A 110 -25.52 -9.15 8.06
CA GLU A 110 -25.73 -9.55 6.65
C GLU A 110 -24.89 -8.73 5.66
N ASP A 111 -24.45 -7.55 6.09
CA ASP A 111 -23.63 -6.62 5.32
C ASP A 111 -22.13 -6.93 5.39
N LEU A 112 -21.72 -7.88 6.24
CA LEU A 112 -20.34 -8.28 6.46
C LEU A 112 -19.98 -9.58 5.69
N PRO A 113 -18.75 -9.68 5.15
CA PRO A 113 -17.68 -8.69 5.21
C PRO A 113 -17.88 -7.52 4.24
N LYS A 114 -17.42 -6.32 4.62
CA LYS A 114 -17.18 -5.23 3.66
C LYS A 114 -15.77 -5.39 3.09
N LYS A 115 -15.65 -5.48 1.77
CA LYS A 115 -14.38 -5.68 1.04
C LYS A 115 -14.13 -4.53 0.09
N TYR A 116 -13.14 -3.69 0.38
CA TYR A 116 -12.85 -2.46 -0.39
C TYR A 116 -11.44 -2.46 -0.95
N VAL A 117 -11.29 -1.91 -2.17
CA VAL A 117 -10.00 -1.62 -2.78
C VAL A 117 -9.93 -0.13 -3.09
N GLY A 118 -8.89 0.57 -2.64
CA GLY A 118 -8.84 2.03 -2.68
C GLY A 118 -7.52 2.58 -3.16
N PHE A 119 -7.56 3.51 -4.10
CA PHE A 119 -6.39 4.31 -4.49
C PHE A 119 -6.32 5.59 -3.66
N SER A 120 -5.13 5.91 -3.14
CA SER A 120 -4.85 7.23 -2.57
C SER A 120 -3.39 7.67 -2.74
N PRO A 121 -3.15 8.99 -2.82
CA PRO A 121 -1.87 9.56 -2.41
C PRO A 121 -1.60 9.23 -0.93
N CYS A 122 -0.33 9.02 -0.59
CA CYS A 122 0.15 8.67 0.74
C CYS A 122 1.34 9.54 1.10
N TYR A 123 1.36 10.03 2.34
CA TYR A 123 2.37 10.98 2.82
C TYR A 123 3.05 10.49 4.09
N ARG A 124 4.39 10.54 4.12
CA ARG A 124 5.22 10.23 5.29
C ARG A 124 6.34 11.25 5.42
N ARG A 125 6.55 11.81 6.60
CA ARG A 125 7.69 12.72 6.86
C ARG A 125 9.02 11.98 6.87
N GLU A 126 8.97 10.67 7.01
CA GLU A 126 10.11 9.77 7.10
C GLU A 126 11.13 10.21 8.17
N ALA A 127 10.61 10.71 9.29
CA ALA A 127 11.39 11.17 10.43
C ALA A 127 12.17 9.99 11.04
N GLY A 128 13.43 10.21 11.44
CA GLY A 128 14.28 9.16 12.02
C GLY A 128 14.95 8.21 11.00
N SER A 129 14.70 8.36 9.69
CA SER A 129 15.35 7.56 8.64
C SER A 129 16.75 8.05 8.23
N HIS A 130 17.44 8.80 9.08
CA HIS A 130 18.73 9.44 8.76
C HIS A 130 19.76 8.43 8.25
N GLY A 131 20.30 8.69 7.06
CA GLY A 131 21.35 7.88 6.44
C GLY A 131 20.88 6.59 5.74
N LYS A 132 19.61 6.20 5.86
CA LYS A 132 19.06 5.00 5.19
C LYS A 132 18.29 5.37 3.93
N ASP A 133 18.51 4.60 2.86
CA ASP A 133 17.76 4.71 1.59
C ASP A 133 17.64 6.16 1.09
N THR A 134 18.74 6.91 1.17
CA THR A 134 18.78 8.36 0.93
C THR A 134 18.68 8.74 -0.55
N LYS A 135 18.77 7.75 -1.44
CA LYS A 135 18.70 7.94 -2.90
C LYS A 135 17.65 7.01 -3.50
N GLY A 136 16.95 7.53 -4.51
CA GLY A 136 15.98 6.78 -5.29
C GLY A 136 14.58 6.74 -4.69
N PHE A 137 13.86 5.66 -4.97
CA PHE A 137 12.41 5.55 -4.77
C PHE A 137 11.97 4.72 -3.58
N TYR A 138 12.92 4.09 -2.87
CA TYR A 138 12.55 3.18 -1.81
C TYR A 138 11.84 3.89 -0.65
N ARG A 139 12.29 5.11 -0.35
CA ARG A 139 11.77 5.95 0.73
C ARG A 139 11.62 7.39 0.25
N VAL A 140 10.37 7.84 0.11
CA VAL A 140 9.99 9.17 -0.40
C VAL A 140 8.85 9.75 0.45
N HIS A 141 8.67 11.07 0.42
CA HIS A 141 7.63 11.72 1.23
C HIS A 141 6.22 11.52 0.69
N GLU A 142 6.08 11.55 -0.63
CA GLU A 142 4.81 11.35 -1.32
C GLU A 142 4.93 10.12 -2.24
N PHE A 143 3.97 9.23 -2.12
CA PHE A 143 3.84 8.04 -2.96
C PHE A 143 2.37 7.73 -3.15
N PHE A 144 2.07 6.78 -4.02
CA PHE A 144 0.69 6.40 -4.36
C PHE A 144 0.50 4.93 -4.12
N LYS A 145 -0.65 4.57 -3.56
CA LYS A 145 -0.93 3.20 -3.14
C LYS A 145 -2.35 2.82 -3.50
N VAL A 146 -2.51 1.59 -3.97
CA VAL A 146 -3.78 0.88 -3.93
C VAL A 146 -3.75 -0.02 -2.70
N GLU A 147 -4.79 0.07 -1.89
CA GLU A 147 -4.94 -0.65 -0.61
C GLU A 147 -6.16 -1.56 -0.69
N GLN A 148 -6.08 -2.74 -0.08
CA GLN A 148 -7.24 -3.57 0.22
C GLN A 148 -7.59 -3.45 1.70
N PHE A 149 -8.88 -3.33 1.99
CA PHE A 149 -9.43 -3.18 3.32
C PHE A 149 -10.59 -4.16 3.51
N ILE A 150 -10.63 -4.83 4.66
CA ILE A 150 -11.74 -5.69 5.05
C ILE A 150 -12.24 -5.28 6.43
N LEU A 151 -13.56 -5.19 6.56
CA LEU A 151 -14.28 -5.16 7.82
C LEU A 151 -15.12 -6.43 7.92
N CYS A 152 -14.87 -7.27 8.91
CA CYS A 152 -15.56 -8.56 9.08
C CYS A 152 -16.14 -8.73 10.48
N LYS A 153 -16.82 -9.85 10.71
CA LYS A 153 -17.41 -10.16 12.03
C LYS A 153 -16.30 -10.40 13.04
N ALA A 154 -16.66 -10.24 14.32
CA ALA A 154 -15.77 -10.49 15.45
C ALA A 154 -15.64 -11.97 15.77
N ASP A 155 -15.03 -12.69 14.83
CA ASP A 155 -14.60 -14.06 14.98
C ASP A 155 -13.12 -14.20 14.59
N HIS A 156 -12.37 -14.94 15.39
CA HIS A 156 -10.94 -15.10 15.16
C HIS A 156 -10.66 -15.94 13.90
N GLN A 157 -11.42 -17.02 13.67
CA GLN A 157 -11.21 -17.86 12.50
C GLN A 157 -11.57 -17.13 11.21
N GLU A 158 -12.61 -16.29 11.24
CA GLU A 158 -12.95 -15.40 10.13
C GLU A 158 -11.84 -14.38 9.85
N SER A 159 -11.26 -13.78 10.91
CA SER A 159 -10.14 -12.84 10.75
C SER A 159 -8.91 -13.51 10.15
N VAL A 160 -8.56 -14.72 10.62
CA VAL A 160 -7.45 -15.51 10.05
C VAL A 160 -7.72 -15.86 8.60
N LYS A 161 -8.94 -16.32 8.27
CA LYS A 161 -9.34 -16.60 6.88
C LYS A 161 -9.14 -15.39 5.97
N TRP A 162 -9.64 -14.22 6.37
CA TRP A 162 -9.49 -13.00 5.58
C TRP A 162 -8.03 -12.54 5.50
N HIS A 163 -7.24 -12.71 6.56
CA HIS A 163 -5.81 -12.38 6.56
C HIS A 163 -5.03 -13.22 5.55
N GLU A 164 -5.29 -14.53 5.50
CA GLU A 164 -4.68 -15.41 4.50
C GLU A 164 -5.16 -15.04 3.08
N GLU A 165 -6.45 -14.75 2.88
CA GLU A 165 -6.99 -14.34 1.56
C GLU A 165 -6.36 -13.04 1.04
N ILE A 166 -6.33 -11.98 1.85
CA ILE A 166 -5.74 -10.69 1.42
C ILE A 166 -4.24 -10.84 1.16
N THR A 167 -3.54 -11.71 1.88
CA THR A 167 -2.12 -12.00 1.64
C THR A 167 -1.92 -12.70 0.29
N GLN A 168 -2.69 -13.75 0.03
CA GLN A 168 -2.67 -14.49 -1.23
C GLN A 168 -3.08 -13.63 -2.44
N ASN A 169 -3.97 -12.64 -2.25
CA ASN A 169 -4.31 -11.67 -3.30
C ASN A 169 -3.06 -10.90 -3.77
N SER A 170 -2.25 -10.41 -2.84
CA SER A 170 -1.02 -9.66 -3.16
C SER A 170 0.07 -10.56 -3.74
N GLU A 171 0.22 -11.80 -3.25
CA GLU A 171 1.09 -12.81 -3.86
C GLU A 171 0.69 -13.08 -5.32
N SER A 172 -0.60 -13.29 -5.58
CA SER A 172 -1.13 -13.55 -6.92
C SER A 172 -0.83 -12.39 -7.88
N LEU A 173 -0.92 -11.14 -7.41
CA LEU A 173 -0.53 -9.98 -8.21
C LEU A 173 0.95 -10.02 -8.59
N LEU A 174 1.85 -10.28 -7.62
CA LEU A 174 3.29 -10.38 -7.86
C LEU A 174 3.64 -11.52 -8.82
N GLN A 175 2.98 -12.67 -8.71
CA GLN A 175 3.14 -13.80 -9.62
C GLN A 175 2.75 -13.42 -11.05
N LYS A 176 1.62 -12.73 -11.23
CA LYS A 176 1.17 -12.22 -12.54
C LYS A 176 2.12 -11.19 -13.14
N LEU A 177 2.78 -10.40 -12.30
CA LEU A 177 3.83 -9.46 -12.70
C LEU A 177 5.19 -10.14 -12.97
N GLY A 178 5.32 -11.45 -12.71
CA GLY A 178 6.56 -12.20 -12.88
C GLY A 178 7.65 -11.80 -11.88
N LEU A 179 7.29 -11.30 -10.70
CA LEU A 179 8.23 -10.79 -9.71
C LEU A 179 8.60 -11.86 -8.67
N PRO A 180 9.89 -12.20 -8.49
CA PRO A 180 10.32 -13.11 -7.43
C PRO A 180 10.12 -12.46 -6.06
N TYR A 181 9.46 -13.16 -5.14
CA TYR A 181 9.16 -12.65 -3.81
C TYR A 181 9.33 -13.72 -2.73
N ARG A 182 9.32 -13.28 -1.47
CA ARG A 182 9.20 -14.13 -0.28
C ARG A 182 8.21 -13.51 0.71
N MET A 183 7.64 -14.34 1.56
CA MET A 183 6.84 -13.90 2.70
C MET A 183 7.66 -13.98 3.99
N VAL A 184 7.46 -13.01 4.86
CA VAL A 184 8.07 -12.92 6.19
C VAL A 184 6.97 -12.72 7.21
N VAL A 185 7.00 -13.48 8.29
CA VAL A 185 6.14 -13.23 9.46
C VAL A 185 6.91 -12.30 10.41
N ASN A 186 6.35 -11.13 10.70
CA ASN A 186 7.03 -10.17 11.56
C ASN A 186 7.02 -10.67 13.02
N CYS A 187 8.12 -10.47 13.74
CA CYS A 187 8.22 -10.85 15.14
C CYS A 187 7.50 -9.82 16.04
N GLY A 188 7.26 -10.17 17.31
CA GLY A 188 6.53 -9.32 18.24
C GLY A 188 7.15 -7.92 18.47
N GLY A 189 8.46 -7.76 18.24
CA GLY A 189 9.14 -6.46 18.33
C GLY A 189 9.03 -5.59 17.08
N ASP A 190 8.56 -6.15 15.97
CA ASP A 190 8.52 -5.50 14.65
C ASP A 190 7.08 -5.33 14.12
N ILE A 191 6.10 -6.06 14.66
CA ILE A 191 4.69 -5.82 14.34
C ILE A 191 4.24 -4.43 14.82
N GLY A 192 3.33 -3.82 14.05
CA GLY A 192 2.66 -2.59 14.45
C GLY A 192 1.89 -2.79 15.76
N ARG A 193 1.89 -1.79 16.64
CA ARG A 193 1.27 -1.90 17.99
C ARG A 193 -0.22 -2.26 17.99
N ALA A 194 -0.91 -1.94 16.91
CA ALA A 194 -2.32 -2.23 16.72
C ALA A 194 -2.57 -3.63 16.13
N HIS A 195 -1.53 -4.30 15.64
CA HIS A 195 -1.63 -5.51 14.84
C HIS A 195 -1.64 -6.73 15.76
N VAL A 196 -2.45 -7.72 15.40
CA VAL A 196 -2.40 -9.06 16.01
C VAL A 196 -1.36 -9.92 15.31
N LYS A 197 -1.27 -9.81 13.98
CA LYS A 197 -0.27 -10.47 13.14
C LYS A 197 -0.05 -9.66 11.87
N THR A 198 1.17 -9.71 11.36
CA THR A 198 1.55 -9.12 10.08
C THR A 198 2.38 -10.09 9.26
N TYR A 199 2.10 -10.14 7.96
CA TYR A 199 3.01 -10.66 6.96
C TYR A 199 3.56 -9.51 6.13
N ASP A 200 4.87 -9.45 5.99
CA ASP A 200 5.49 -8.64 4.96
C ASP A 200 5.79 -9.50 3.72
N ILE A 201 5.49 -8.96 2.54
CA ILE A 201 5.88 -9.57 1.27
C ILE A 201 7.03 -8.74 0.71
N GLU A 202 8.17 -9.40 0.54
CA GLU A 202 9.38 -8.77 0.05
C GLU A 202 9.69 -9.25 -1.36
N VAL A 203 10.05 -8.33 -2.25
CA VAL A 203 10.35 -8.61 -3.66
C VAL A 203 11.85 -8.50 -3.89
N TRP A 204 12.39 -9.36 -4.74
CA TRP A 204 13.81 -9.40 -5.10
C TRP A 204 14.25 -8.11 -5.80
N VAL A 205 15.36 -7.52 -5.34
CA VAL A 205 16.03 -6.37 -5.95
C VAL A 205 17.42 -6.82 -6.44
N PRO A 206 17.60 -7.10 -7.74
CA PRO A 206 18.83 -7.62 -8.31
C PRO A 206 20.10 -6.80 -8.00
N SER A 207 20.02 -5.47 -8.04
CA SER A 207 21.15 -4.58 -7.79
C SER A 207 21.62 -4.63 -6.34
N GLU A 208 20.70 -4.83 -5.40
CA GLU A 208 20.98 -4.93 -3.97
C GLU A 208 21.25 -6.37 -3.50
N LYS A 209 21.01 -7.38 -4.35
CA LYS A 209 21.12 -8.81 -4.05
C LYS A 209 20.37 -9.23 -2.78
N ARG A 210 19.20 -8.63 -2.55
CA ARG A 210 18.35 -8.93 -1.40
C ARG A 210 16.87 -8.72 -1.73
N TYR A 211 16.03 -9.29 -0.88
CA TYR A 211 14.61 -9.01 -0.86
C TYR A 211 14.33 -7.70 -0.11
N ARG A 212 13.34 -6.95 -0.57
CA ARG A 212 12.92 -5.68 0.02
C ARG A 212 11.39 -5.60 0.11
N GLU A 213 10.90 -5.05 1.21
CA GLU A 213 9.47 -4.92 1.52
C GLU A 213 8.70 -4.20 0.41
N SER A 214 7.58 -4.78 0.02
CA SER A 214 6.68 -4.26 -1.02
C SER A 214 5.22 -4.21 -0.57
N HIS A 215 4.80 -5.17 0.24
CA HIS A 215 3.45 -5.26 0.80
C HIS A 215 3.55 -5.58 2.28
N SER A 216 2.52 -5.19 3.04
CA SER A 216 2.34 -5.55 4.43
C SER A 216 0.87 -5.86 4.66
N SER A 217 0.59 -7.04 5.19
CA SER A 217 -0.74 -7.62 5.36
C SER A 217 -1.02 -7.83 6.84
N SER A 218 -2.02 -7.16 7.38
CA SER A 218 -2.27 -7.13 8.82
C SER A 218 -3.74 -7.28 9.19
N TYR A 219 -4.00 -7.83 10.37
CA TYR A 219 -5.30 -7.76 11.03
C TYR A 219 -5.17 -7.26 12.47
N TYR A 220 -6.23 -6.62 12.95
CA TYR A 220 -6.22 -5.82 14.17
C TYR A 220 -7.20 -6.33 15.23
N HIS A 221 -7.98 -7.38 14.91
CA HIS A 221 -9.23 -7.69 15.60
C HIS A 221 -10.04 -6.39 15.77
N ASP A 222 -10.50 -6.11 16.99
CA ASP A 222 -11.36 -4.96 17.31
C ASP A 222 -10.59 -3.71 17.77
N PHE A 223 -9.24 -3.68 17.70
CA PHE A 223 -8.45 -2.55 18.19
C PHE A 223 -8.89 -1.22 17.58
N GLN A 224 -9.01 -1.19 16.25
CA GLN A 224 -9.39 0.01 15.53
C GLN A 224 -10.89 0.29 15.66
N ALA A 225 -11.70 -0.76 15.57
CA ALA A 225 -13.15 -0.68 15.71
C ALA A 225 -13.58 -0.10 17.06
N ARG A 226 -12.91 -0.47 18.17
CA ARG A 226 -13.19 0.11 19.50
C ARG A 226 -12.89 1.59 19.56
N ARG A 227 -11.80 2.05 18.94
CA ARG A 227 -11.37 3.45 18.97
C ARG A 227 -12.22 4.35 18.08
N LEU A 228 -12.84 3.79 17.04
CA LEU A 228 -13.75 4.49 16.13
C LEU A 228 -15.21 4.08 16.31
N ASN A 229 -15.53 3.34 17.37
CA ASN A 229 -16.89 2.93 17.73
C ASN A 229 -17.64 2.17 16.61
N ILE A 230 -16.91 1.38 15.82
CA ILE A 230 -17.42 0.62 14.67
C ILE A 230 -18.00 -0.70 15.15
N ARG A 231 -19.32 -0.87 15.00
CA ARG A 231 -20.05 -2.01 15.57
C ARG A 231 -20.92 -2.68 14.52
N TYR A 232 -21.37 -3.88 14.81
CA TYR A 232 -22.46 -4.54 14.10
C TYR A 232 -23.42 -5.20 15.08
N LYS A 233 -24.66 -5.39 14.66
CA LYS A 233 -25.66 -6.17 15.39
C LYS A 233 -25.65 -7.60 14.85
N ASP A 234 -25.39 -8.56 15.73
CA ASP A 234 -25.34 -9.97 15.35
C ASP A 234 -26.75 -10.58 15.16
N GLU A 235 -26.82 -11.82 14.67
CA GLU A 235 -28.08 -12.57 14.48
C GLU A 235 -28.89 -12.73 15.78
N GLU A 236 -28.24 -12.75 16.95
CA GLU A 236 -28.86 -12.79 18.28
C GLU A 236 -29.32 -11.39 18.75
N GLY A 237 -29.03 -10.35 17.98
CA GLY A 237 -29.34 -8.96 18.27
C GLY A 237 -28.36 -8.27 19.21
N LYS A 238 -27.24 -8.91 19.56
CA LYS A 238 -26.18 -8.38 20.41
C LYS A 238 -25.23 -7.50 19.60
N ILE A 239 -24.83 -6.39 20.19
CA ILE A 239 -23.88 -5.46 19.59
C ILE A 239 -22.46 -5.95 19.81
N ARG A 240 -21.68 -6.03 18.74
CA ARG A 240 -20.26 -6.41 18.75
C ARG A 240 -19.43 -5.36 18.01
N PHE A 241 -18.18 -5.17 18.42
CA PHE A 241 -17.23 -4.41 17.60
C PHE A 241 -16.79 -5.26 16.42
N ALA A 242 -16.68 -4.68 15.23
CA ALA A 242 -16.21 -5.41 14.05
C ALA A 242 -14.69 -5.66 14.12
N HIS A 243 -14.19 -6.55 13.27
CA HIS A 243 -12.74 -6.74 13.08
C HIS A 243 -12.27 -6.08 11.79
N THR A 244 -11.08 -5.47 11.81
CA THR A 244 -10.49 -4.81 10.64
C THR A 244 -9.23 -5.54 10.16
N LEU A 245 -9.01 -5.47 8.85
CA LEU A 245 -7.82 -5.97 8.16
C LEU A 245 -7.45 -5.04 7.00
N ASN A 246 -6.17 -4.98 6.67
CA ASN A 246 -5.69 -4.33 5.46
C ASN A 246 -4.49 -5.05 4.87
N ASN A 247 -4.24 -4.80 3.60
CA ASN A 247 -2.99 -5.13 2.96
C ASN A 247 -2.73 -4.16 1.79
N THR A 248 -1.48 -3.94 1.45
CA THR A 248 -1.10 -3.27 0.21
C THR A 248 -1.56 -4.11 -0.98
N VAL A 249 -2.11 -3.46 -2.02
CA VAL A 249 -2.29 -4.06 -3.35
C VAL A 249 -1.06 -3.77 -4.20
N ILE A 250 -0.69 -2.50 -4.35
CA ILE A 250 0.50 -2.08 -5.08
C ILE A 250 0.88 -0.66 -4.66
N ALA A 251 2.18 -0.37 -4.53
CA ALA A 251 2.67 0.96 -4.16
C ALA A 251 3.77 1.44 -5.10
N THR A 252 3.59 2.63 -5.66
CA THR A 252 4.56 3.31 -6.55
C THR A 252 5.07 4.58 -5.87
N PRO A 253 6.35 4.93 -6.03
CA PRO A 253 7.28 4.37 -7.01
C PRO A 253 8.03 3.11 -6.55
N ARG A 254 7.86 2.65 -5.31
CA ARG A 254 8.69 1.57 -4.73
C ARG A 254 8.70 0.29 -5.58
N ILE A 255 7.56 -0.20 -6.04
CA ILE A 255 7.51 -1.44 -6.83
C ILE A 255 8.26 -1.34 -8.17
N LEU A 256 8.41 -0.13 -8.72
CA LEU A 256 9.13 0.09 -9.98
C LEU A 256 10.59 -0.35 -9.87
N ILE A 257 11.18 -0.32 -8.68
CA ILE A 257 12.54 -0.82 -8.44
C ILE A 257 12.66 -2.28 -8.90
N SER A 258 11.85 -3.15 -8.30
CA SER A 258 11.88 -4.57 -8.66
C SER A 258 11.35 -4.82 -10.06
N LEU A 259 10.32 -4.09 -10.50
CA LEU A 259 9.75 -4.29 -11.84
C LEU A 259 10.77 -4.00 -12.94
N LEU A 260 11.44 -2.85 -12.89
CA LEU A 260 12.41 -2.47 -13.91
C LEU A 260 13.66 -3.33 -13.85
N GLU A 261 14.17 -3.62 -12.65
CA GLU A 261 15.41 -4.39 -12.53
C GLU A 261 15.26 -5.86 -12.94
N ASN A 262 14.13 -6.51 -12.64
CA ASN A 262 13.91 -7.91 -13.00
C ASN A 262 13.54 -8.10 -14.48
N ASN A 263 13.11 -7.03 -15.18
CA ASN A 263 12.69 -7.10 -16.58
C ASN A 263 13.66 -6.40 -17.57
N GLN A 264 14.82 -5.93 -17.09
CA GLN A 264 15.84 -5.29 -17.93
C GLN A 264 16.47 -6.26 -18.95
N GLN A 265 16.78 -5.74 -20.14
CA GLN A 265 17.43 -6.46 -21.23
C GLN A 265 18.90 -6.04 -21.38
N LYS A 266 19.68 -6.81 -22.16
CA LYS A 266 21.12 -6.54 -22.39
C LYS A 266 21.38 -5.21 -23.09
N ASP A 267 20.47 -4.78 -23.96
CA ASP A 267 20.55 -3.52 -24.71
C ASP A 267 20.14 -2.29 -23.85
N GLY A 268 19.63 -2.51 -22.63
CA GLY A 268 19.17 -1.45 -21.73
C GLY A 268 17.67 -1.18 -21.78
N SER A 269 16.94 -1.80 -22.70
CA SER A 269 15.47 -1.77 -22.72
C SER A 269 14.87 -2.55 -21.54
N VAL A 270 13.59 -2.32 -21.25
CA VAL A 270 12.86 -3.03 -20.18
C VAL A 270 11.61 -3.67 -20.76
N ARG A 271 11.46 -4.99 -20.59
CA ARG A 271 10.24 -5.70 -20.98
C ARG A 271 9.08 -5.32 -20.04
N ILE A 272 7.92 -5.04 -20.61
CA ILE A 272 6.69 -4.81 -19.86
C ILE A 272 6.02 -6.17 -19.61
N PRO A 273 5.67 -6.52 -18.36
CA PRO A 273 4.91 -7.74 -18.07
C PRO A 273 3.64 -7.83 -18.92
N GLU A 274 3.33 -9.02 -19.44
CA GLU A 274 2.22 -9.24 -20.38
C GLU A 274 0.89 -8.68 -19.87
N VAL A 275 0.61 -8.88 -18.57
CA VAL A 275 -0.60 -8.38 -17.90
C VAL A 275 -0.74 -6.86 -17.92
N LEU A 276 0.35 -6.12 -18.11
CA LEU A 276 0.36 -4.66 -18.17
C LEU A 276 0.32 -4.10 -19.60
N GLN A 277 0.64 -4.89 -20.61
CA GLN A 277 0.81 -4.40 -21.99
C GLN A 277 -0.46 -3.77 -22.56
N LYS A 278 -1.64 -4.31 -22.19
CA LYS A 278 -2.94 -3.76 -22.61
C LYS A 278 -3.20 -2.33 -22.11
N TYR A 279 -2.55 -1.89 -21.04
CA TYR A 279 -2.72 -0.53 -20.49
C TYR A 279 -1.74 0.46 -21.11
N LEU A 280 -0.56 0.00 -21.55
CA LEU A 280 0.46 0.86 -22.17
C LEU A 280 0.42 0.82 -23.70
N ASN A 281 -0.26 -0.16 -24.30
CA ASN A 281 -0.20 -0.48 -25.74
C ASN A 281 1.25 -0.68 -26.23
N LYS A 282 2.10 -1.27 -25.38
CA LYS A 282 3.53 -1.50 -25.59
C LYS A 282 3.95 -2.75 -24.82
N ASP A 283 4.94 -3.45 -25.36
CA ASP A 283 5.57 -4.64 -24.74
C ASP A 283 6.98 -4.36 -24.20
N ILE A 284 7.58 -3.22 -24.55
CA ILE A 284 8.93 -2.84 -24.18
C ILE A 284 9.07 -1.32 -23.97
N ILE A 285 9.95 -0.92 -23.07
CA ILE A 285 10.40 0.46 -22.86
C ILE A 285 11.81 0.58 -23.43
N VAL A 286 12.04 1.55 -24.32
CA VAL A 286 13.30 1.80 -25.05
C VAL A 286 13.73 3.25 -24.94
#